data_AF-A0A2V6DGD8-F1
#
_entry.id   AF-A0A2V6DGD8-F1
#
_cell.length_a   1.000
_cell.length_b   1.000
_cell.length_c   1.000
_cell.angle_alpha   90.00
_cell.angle_beta   90.00
_cell.angle_gamma   90.00
#
_symmetry.space_group_name_H-M   'P 1'
#
loop_
_entity.id
_entity.type
_entity.pdbx_description
1 polymer ?
#
loop_
_entity_poly.entity_id
_entity_poly.type
_entity_poly.pdbx_seq_one_letter_code
_entity_poly.pdbx_strand_id
1 'polypeptide(L)' 'GLGAGKKTPRWDESKSDFVPITEAQITLSFDHRSLDGGGAGRLLKRVIELLENPQAL' A
#
# COMPACT_ATOMS: atom_id res chain seq x y z
N GLY A 1 -11.34 -0.27 -0.37
CA GLY A 1 -11.39 -0.46 -1.84
C GLY A 1 -9.98 -0.71 -2.35
N LEU A 2 -9.83 -1.61 -3.33
CA LEU A 2 -8.56 -1.92 -3.99
C LEU A 2 -8.70 -1.61 -5.48
N GLY A 3 -7.85 -0.73 -5.99
CA GLY A 3 -7.76 -0.41 -7.41
C GLY A 3 -7.06 -1.52 -8.20
N ALA A 4 -7.25 -1.50 -9.52
CA ALA A 4 -6.57 -2.44 -10.40
C ALA A 4 -5.04 -2.21 -10.36
N GLY A 5 -4.29 -3.32 -10.34
CA GLY A 5 -2.84 -3.28 -10.43
C GLY A 5 -2.38 -2.76 -11.81
N LYS A 6 -1.46 -1.79 -11.82
CA LYS A 6 -0.84 -1.24 -13.03
C LYS A 6 0.66 -1.45 -12.99
N LYS A 7 1.27 -1.76 -14.14
CA LYS A 7 2.73 -1.75 -14.29
C LYS A 7 3.25 -0.32 -14.33
N THR A 8 4.15 0.04 -13.43
CA THR A 8 4.76 1.36 -13.32
C THR A 8 6.28 1.24 -13.15
N PRO A 9 7.08 2.17 -13.70
CA PRO A 9 8.51 2.18 -13.51
C PRO A 9 8.87 2.68 -12.11
N ARG A 10 9.69 1.92 -11.38
CA ARG A 10 10.28 2.34 -10.10
C ARG A 10 11.80 2.25 -10.19
N TRP A 11 12.49 3.26 -9.69
CA TRP A 11 13.95 3.26 -9.62
C TRP A 11 14.42 2.17 -8.63
N ASP A 12 15.33 1.30 -9.08
CA ASP A 12 16.00 0.30 -8.25
C ASP A 12 17.48 0.68 -8.12
N GLU A 13 17.88 1.14 -6.93
CA GLU A 13 19.25 1.58 -6.65
C GLU A 13 20.28 0.46 -6.86
N SER A 14 19.90 -0.81 -6.62
CA SER A 14 20.81 -1.95 -6.78
C SER A 14 21.13 -2.23 -8.25
N LYS A 15 20.22 -1.85 -9.16
CA LYS A 15 20.37 -2.02 -10.61
C LYS A 15 20.74 -0.74 -11.33
N SER A 16 20.66 0.41 -10.65
CA SER A 16 20.82 1.74 -11.26
C SER A 16 19.94 1.92 -12.50
N ASP A 17 18.70 1.40 -12.45
CA ASP A 17 17.77 1.43 -13.56
C ASP A 17 16.30 1.44 -13.07
N PHE A 18 15.37 1.81 -13.96
CA PHE A 18 13.93 1.70 -13.72
C PHE A 18 13.43 0.29 -14.01
N VAL A 19 12.88 -0.37 -12.99
CA VAL A 19 12.26 -1.69 -13.12
C VAL A 19 10.74 -1.60 -13.08
N PRO A 20 10.01 -2.41 -13.86
CA PRO A 20 8.56 -2.42 -13.82
C PRO A 20 8.06 -3.13 -12.55
N ILE A 21 7.32 -2.41 -11.72
CA ILE A 21 6.60 -2.97 -10.57
C ILE A 21 5.09 -2.95 -10.81
N THR A 22 4.35 -3.81 -10.10
CA THR A 22 2.89 -3.72 -10.08
C THR A 22 2.47 -2.82 -8.90
N GLU A 23 1.82 -1.70 -9.18
CA GLU A 23 1.25 -0.82 -8.15
C GLU A 23 -0.27 -0.86 -8.15
N ALA A 24 -0.89 -0.86 -6.98
CA ALA A 24 -2.34 -0.77 -6.80
C ALA A 24 -2.69 0.26 -5.73
N GLN A 25 -3.75 1.02 -5.95
CA GLN A 25 -4.25 2.02 -4.99
C GLN A 25 -5.16 1.34 -3.96
N ILE A 26 -4.99 1.69 -2.68
CA ILE A 26 -5.88 1.23 -1.60
C ILE A 26 -6.57 2.44 -0.98
N THR A 27 -7.88 2.40 -0.93
CA THR A 27 -8.72 3.44 -0.31
C THR A 27 -9.42 2.86 0.91
N LEU A 28 -9.21 3.46 2.07
CA LEU A 28 -9.92 3.15 3.31
C LEU A 28 -11.00 4.21 3.56
N SER A 29 -12.25 3.79 3.58
CA SER A 29 -13.36 4.58 4.11
C SER A 29 -13.62 4.12 5.54
N PHE A 30 -13.77 5.06 6.46
CA PHE A 30 -14.02 4.78 7.88
C PHE A 30 -15.02 5.76 8.46
N ASP A 31 -15.71 5.35 9.53
CA ASP A 31 -16.58 6.23 10.30
C ASP A 31 -15.74 7.01 11.32
N HIS A 32 -15.69 8.34 11.15
CA HIS A 32 -14.83 9.20 11.98
C HIS A 32 -15.31 9.34 13.45
N ARG A 33 -16.54 8.93 13.75
CA ARG A 33 -17.06 8.91 15.12
C ARG A 33 -16.53 7.71 15.89
N SER A 34 -16.15 6.67 15.17
CA SER A 34 -15.60 5.42 15.70
C SER A 34 -14.07 5.39 15.69
N LEU A 35 -13.44 5.99 14.68
CA LEU A 35 -11.99 5.98 14.48
C LEU A 35 -11.50 7.36 14.03
N ASP A 36 -10.41 7.85 14.63
CA ASP A 36 -9.76 9.07 14.15
C ASP A 36 -8.88 8.81 12.91
N GLY A 37 -8.46 9.90 12.24
CA GLY A 37 -7.60 9.80 11.05
C GLY A 37 -6.24 9.15 11.30
N GLY A 38 -5.69 9.27 12.52
CA GLY A 38 -4.43 8.63 12.89
C GLY A 38 -4.57 7.12 13.06
N GLY A 39 -5.66 6.67 13.67
CA GLY A 39 -6.03 5.26 13.80
C GLY A 39 -6.29 4.62 12.43
N ALA A 40 -7.06 5.30 11.58
CA ALA A 40 -7.30 4.85 10.20
C ALA A 40 -5.99 4.75 9.39
N GLY A 41 -5.11 5.74 9.53
CA GLY A 41 -3.80 5.75 8.88
C GLY A 41 -2.90 4.60 9.32
N ARG A 42 -2.84 4.31 10.63
CA ARG A 42 -2.06 3.17 11.15
C ARG A 42 -2.62 1.83 10.67
N LEU A 43 -3.94 1.69 10.65
CA LEU A 43 -4.58 0.48 10.12
C LEU A 43 -4.25 0.29 8.63
N LEU A 44 -4.42 1.35 7.83
CA LEU A 44 -4.10 1.31 6.39
C LEU A 44 -2.64 0.93 6.16
N LYS A 45 -1.71 1.52 6.92
CA LYS A 45 -0.28 1.19 6.85
C LYS A 45 -0.03 -0.29 7.16
N ARG A 46 -0.63 -0.81 8.25
CA ARG A 46 -0.44 -2.21 8.63
C ARG A 46 -0.98 -3.19 7.58
N VAL A 47 -2.12 -2.86 6.97
CA VAL A 47 -2.67 -3.66 5.86
C VAL A 47 -1.72 -3.64 4.65
N ILE A 48 -1.17 -2.48 4.30
CA ILE A 48 -0.18 -2.37 3.21
C ILE A 48 1.05 -3.23 3.52
N GLU A 49 1.62 -3.15 4.72
CA GLU A 49 2.80 -3.93 5.11
C GLU A 49 2.58 -5.44 5.01
N LEU A 50 1.38 -5.92 5.37
CA LEU A 50 0.99 -7.33 5.27
C LEU A 50 0.78 -7.78 3.82
N LEU A 51 0.26 -6.92 2.95
CA LEU A 51 0.19 -7.21 1.50
C LEU A 51 1.58 -7.18 0.87
N GLU A 52 2.43 -6.26 1.35
CA GLU A 52 3.88 -6.14 1.19
C GLU A 52 4.59 -7.48 1.39
N ASN A 53 4.33 -8.05 2.56
CA ASN A 53 5.07 -9.17 3.15
C ASN A 53 4.08 -10.19 3.73
N PRO A 54 3.42 -11.00 2.88
CA PRO A 54 2.34 -11.90 3.31
C PRO A 54 2.77 -12.98 4.31
N GLN A 55 4.07 -13.25 4.42
CA GLN A 55 4.65 -14.18 5.40
C GLN A 55 4.67 -13.63 6.83
N ALA A 56 4.42 -12.33 7.02
CA ALA A 56 4.38 -11.67 8.33
C ALA A 56 2.99 -11.70 8.99
N LEU A 57 2.08 -12.49 8.43
CA LEU A 57 0.70 -12.71 8.87
C LEU A 57 0.64 -13.93 9.80
#